data_AF-A0A5K1BB88-F1
#
_entry.id   AF-A0A5K1BB88-F1
#
_cell.length_a   1.000
_cell.length_b   1.000
_cell.length_c   1.000
_cell.angle_alpha   90.00
_cell.angle_beta   90.00
_cell.angle_gamma   90.00
#
_symmetry.space_group_name_H-M   'P 1'
#
loop_
_entity.id
_entity.type
_entity.pdbx_description
1 polymer ?
#
loop_
_entity_poly.entity_id
_entity_poly.type
_entity_poly.pdbx_seq_one_letter_code
_entity_poly.pdbx_strand_id
1 'polypeptide(L)'
;MAEEMTSKTDVTFDTGSNTKSENVPVQVTSIRLNKDNYLSWSAALEIGITSRGRLPYITGEKPVPSKTDPGWATWAFEDSQVNVWIISSVSADIQPLILRKLTSYDMWTVLARMYGRKKRVLRTYQIKRSIYSLKP
;
A
#
# COMPACT_ATOMS: atom_id res chain seq x y z
N MET A 1 53.96 -47.67 -16.99
CA MET A 1 52.96 -48.71 -16.62
C MET A 1 52.17 -48.14 -15.44
N ALA A 2 50.85 -47.91 -15.62
CA ALA A 2 49.79 -47.41 -14.70
C ALA A 2 49.95 -45.97 -14.14
N GLU A 3 49.07 -44.97 -14.39
CA GLU A 3 47.64 -44.73 -13.99
C GLU A 3 47.41 -44.66 -12.46
N GLU A 4 46.59 -43.80 -11.82
CA GLU A 4 45.82 -42.55 -12.05
C GLU A 4 45.24 -42.13 -10.65
N MET A 5 44.56 -40.97 -10.55
CA MET A 5 43.52 -40.53 -9.56
C MET A 5 43.97 -39.59 -8.41
N THR A 6 43.81 -38.25 -8.50
CA THR A 6 42.61 -37.39 -8.22
C THR A 6 42.12 -37.48 -6.75
N SER A 7 41.75 -36.43 -5.99
CA SER A 7 41.18 -35.11 -6.27
C SER A 7 41.45 -34.09 -5.13
N LYS A 8 41.55 -32.82 -5.50
CA LYS A 8 41.49 -31.64 -4.61
C LYS A 8 40.06 -31.42 -4.08
N THR A 9 39.94 -31.02 -2.82
CA THR A 9 38.81 -30.19 -2.35
C THR A 9 39.37 -29.06 -1.49
N ASP A 10 39.28 -27.85 -2.02
CA ASP A 10 39.50 -26.62 -1.26
C ASP A 10 38.11 -25.99 -1.09
N VAL A 11 37.69 -25.80 0.16
CA VAL A 11 36.34 -25.37 0.51
C VAL A 11 36.29 -23.86 0.43
N THR A 12 35.83 -23.33 -0.70
CA THR A 12 35.47 -21.92 -0.84
C THR A 12 34.10 -21.68 -0.21
N PHE A 13 34.07 -21.02 0.95
CA PHE A 13 32.86 -20.40 1.48
C PHE A 13 32.58 -19.12 0.70
N ASP A 14 31.76 -19.22 -0.35
CA ASP A 14 31.22 -18.04 -1.02
C ASP A 14 29.81 -17.74 -0.46
N THR A 15 29.77 -16.99 0.65
CA THR A 15 28.52 -16.41 1.16
C THR A 15 28.22 -15.15 0.36
N GLY A 16 27.76 -15.35 -0.87
CA GLY A 16 27.08 -14.32 -1.64
C GLY A 16 25.71 -14.04 -1.03
N SER A 17 25.66 -13.22 0.01
CA SER A 17 24.42 -12.56 0.45
C SER A 17 23.99 -11.59 -0.65
N ASN A 18 23.33 -12.12 -1.67
CA ASN A 18 22.72 -11.31 -2.72
C ASN A 18 21.46 -10.68 -2.11
N THR A 19 21.65 -9.59 -1.36
CA THR A 19 20.55 -8.68 -1.01
C THR A 19 20.04 -8.10 -2.31
N LYS A 20 19.08 -8.78 -2.94
CA LYS A 20 18.26 -8.20 -4.00
C LYS A 20 17.60 -6.97 -3.39
N SER A 21 18.21 -5.82 -3.61
CA SER A 21 17.55 -4.53 -3.43
C SER A 21 16.37 -4.54 -4.39
N GLU A 22 15.20 -4.98 -3.91
CA GLU A 22 13.95 -4.82 -4.65
C GLU A 22 13.80 -3.32 -4.92
N ASN A 23 14.04 -2.92 -6.17
CA ASN A 23 13.78 -1.57 -6.61
C ASN A 23 12.26 -1.42 -6.71
N VAL A 24 11.66 -1.10 -5.57
CA VAL A 24 10.23 -0.88 -5.48
C VAL A 24 9.92 0.50 -6.06
N PRO A 25 9.08 0.58 -7.11
CA PRO A 25 8.71 1.85 -7.71
C PRO A 25 8.09 2.78 -6.67
N VAL A 26 8.50 4.06 -6.68
CA VAL A 26 7.98 5.09 -5.77
C VAL A 26 6.48 5.33 -5.99
N GLN A 27 5.98 5.08 -7.20
CA GLN A 27 4.57 5.24 -7.56
C GLN A 27 4.00 3.93 -8.13
N VAL A 28 2.78 3.62 -7.73
CA VAL A 28 2.05 2.41 -8.19
C VAL A 28 0.79 2.74 -9.00
N THR A 29 0.46 4.02 -9.12
CA THR A 29 -0.66 4.54 -9.91
C THR A 29 -0.31 5.94 -10.43
N SER A 30 -0.80 6.27 -11.62
CA SER A 30 -0.73 7.63 -12.17
C SER A 30 -1.88 8.52 -11.68
N ILE A 31 -2.92 7.93 -11.08
CA ILE A 31 -4.07 8.67 -10.55
C ILE A 31 -3.67 9.35 -9.25
N ARG A 32 -3.78 10.68 -9.23
CA ARG A 32 -3.54 11.51 -8.05
C ARG A 32 -4.87 11.75 -7.31
N LEU A 33 -4.95 11.43 -6.02
CA LEU A 33 -6.13 11.74 -5.21
C LEU A 33 -6.37 13.24 -5.15
N ASN A 34 -7.58 13.65 -5.48
CA ASN A 34 -8.12 14.98 -5.26
C ASN A 34 -9.43 14.88 -4.47
N LYS A 35 -10.15 16.00 -4.35
CA LYS A 35 -11.35 16.07 -3.53
C LYS A 35 -12.53 15.26 -4.09
N ASP A 36 -12.52 14.86 -5.36
CA ASP A 36 -13.70 14.36 -6.08
C ASP A 36 -13.50 12.98 -6.74
N ASN A 37 -12.26 12.49 -6.85
CA ASN A 37 -11.95 11.25 -7.58
C ASN A 37 -11.64 10.04 -6.68
N TYR A 38 -12.04 10.06 -5.41
CA TYR A 38 -11.68 9.03 -4.44
C TYR A 38 -11.89 7.60 -4.94
N LEU A 39 -13.03 7.30 -5.57
CA LEU A 39 -13.33 5.92 -6.02
C LEU A 39 -12.37 5.41 -7.10
N SER A 40 -12.03 6.27 -8.07
CA SER A 40 -11.10 5.90 -9.13
C SER A 40 -9.67 5.78 -8.58
N TRP A 41 -9.30 6.71 -7.69
CA TRP A 41 -8.00 6.68 -7.02
C TRP A 41 -7.84 5.45 -6.13
N SER A 42 -8.82 5.15 -5.28
CA SER A 42 -8.76 4.04 -4.32
C SER A 42 -8.65 2.71 -5.05
N ALA A 43 -9.44 2.50 -6.10
CA ALA A 43 -9.37 1.28 -6.91
C ALA A 43 -8.01 1.12 -7.60
N ALA A 44 -7.48 2.18 -8.22
CA ALA A 44 -6.19 2.10 -8.90
C ALA A 44 -5.03 1.88 -7.92
N LEU A 45 -5.07 2.51 -6.75
CA LEU A 45 -4.06 2.34 -5.71
C LEU A 45 -4.14 0.93 -5.08
N GLU A 46 -5.34 0.43 -4.79
CA GLU A 46 -5.55 -0.97 -4.34
C GLU A 46 -4.97 -1.97 -5.33
N ILE A 47 -5.21 -1.81 -6.64
CA ILE A 47 -4.63 -2.67 -7.68
C ILE A 47 -3.09 -2.59 -7.65
N GLY A 48 -2.53 -1.39 -7.56
CA GLY A 48 -1.08 -1.17 -7.51
C GLY A 48 -0.42 -1.77 -6.26
N ILE A 49 -1.09 -1.73 -5.12
CA ILE A 49 -0.64 -2.34 -3.86
C ILE A 49 -0.78 -3.87 -3.93
N THR A 50 -1.88 -4.37 -4.48
CA THR A 50 -2.18 -5.80 -4.61
C THR A 50 -1.19 -6.50 -5.54
N SER A 51 -0.81 -5.87 -6.66
CA SER A 51 0.18 -6.43 -7.58
C SER A 51 1.57 -6.65 -6.96
N ARG A 52 1.79 -6.12 -5.75
CA ARG A 52 3.01 -6.25 -4.96
C ARG A 52 2.81 -7.03 -3.65
N GLY A 53 1.64 -7.63 -3.45
CA GLY A 53 1.36 -8.46 -2.28
C GLY A 53 1.26 -7.69 -0.95
N ARG A 54 0.96 -6.39 -0.97
CA ARG A 54 0.90 -5.53 0.23
C ARG A 54 -0.50 -5.05 0.60
N LEU A 55 -1.55 -5.63 0.01
CA LEU A 55 -2.94 -5.25 0.30
C LEU A 55 -3.31 -5.35 1.80
N PRO A 56 -2.85 -6.36 2.56
CA PRO A 56 -3.17 -6.51 3.98
C PRO A 56 -2.80 -5.32 4.88
N TYR A 57 -1.86 -4.48 4.44
CA TYR A 57 -1.42 -3.30 5.18
C TYR A 57 -2.45 -2.16 5.19
N ILE A 58 -3.24 -2.02 4.11
CA ILE A 58 -4.30 -1.00 4.06
C ILE A 58 -5.67 -1.53 4.50
N THR A 59 -5.88 -2.86 4.47
CA THR A 59 -7.12 -3.48 4.97
C THR A 59 -7.10 -3.68 6.49
N GLY A 60 -5.92 -3.70 7.10
CA GLY A 60 -5.74 -3.96 8.53
C GLY A 60 -5.69 -5.46 8.88
N GLU A 61 -5.67 -6.33 7.88
CA GLU A 61 -5.46 -7.78 8.06
C GLU A 61 -4.06 -8.11 8.60
N LYS A 62 -3.08 -7.23 8.37
CA LYS A 62 -1.73 -7.34 8.94
C LYS A 62 -1.52 -6.28 10.04
N PRO A 63 -1.94 -6.56 11.30
CA PRO A 63 -1.85 -5.60 12.39
C PRO A 63 -0.39 -5.28 12.73
N VAL A 64 -0.18 -4.16 13.42
CA VAL A 64 1.14 -3.74 13.90
C VAL A 64 1.67 -4.79 14.89
N PRO A 65 2.81 -5.44 14.61
CA PRO A 65 3.40 -6.41 15.52
C PRO A 65 4.05 -5.71 16.71
N SER A 66 4.31 -6.46 17.78
CA SER A 66 5.14 -5.97 18.89
C SER A 66 6.52 -5.57 18.39
N LYS A 67 7.13 -4.53 18.96
CA LYS A 67 8.52 -4.15 18.65
C LYS A 67 9.55 -5.23 19.01
N THR A 68 9.17 -6.17 19.87
CA THR A 68 10.00 -7.32 20.26
C THR A 68 9.83 -8.51 19.32
N ASP A 69 8.88 -8.44 18.38
CA ASP A 69 8.64 -9.50 17.41
C ASP A 69 9.77 -9.52 16.37
N PRO A 70 10.39 -10.67 16.09
CA PRO A 70 11.38 -10.80 15.01
C PRO A 70 10.87 -10.32 13.63
N GLY A 71 9.56 -10.40 13.38
CA GLY A 71 8.91 -9.94 12.17
C GLY A 71 8.64 -8.43 12.11
N TRP A 72 8.90 -7.68 13.19
CA TRP A 72 8.63 -6.24 13.24
C TRP A 72 9.41 -5.46 12.18
N ALA A 73 10.69 -5.78 11.98
CA ALA A 73 11.53 -5.09 11.00
C ALA A 73 11.00 -5.24 9.57
N THR A 74 10.62 -6.47 9.20
CA THR A 74 10.01 -6.76 7.88
C THR A 74 8.66 -6.07 7.74
N TRP A 75 7.81 -6.12 8.77
CA TRP A 75 6.53 -5.43 8.76
C TRP A 75 6.69 -3.92 8.57
N ALA A 76 7.58 -3.29 9.34
CA ALA A 76 7.82 -1.84 9.27
C ALA A 76 8.38 -1.41 7.92
N PHE A 77 9.28 -2.22 7.35
CA PHE A 77 9.81 -2.00 6.00
C PHE A 77 8.69 -2.04 4.96
N GLU A 78 7.89 -3.10 4.95
CA GLU A 78 6.77 -3.25 4.00
C GLU A 78 5.69 -2.17 4.17
N ASP A 79 5.31 -1.82 5.41
CA ASP A 79 4.37 -0.72 5.68
C ASP A 79 4.91 0.63 5.19
N SER A 80 6.22 0.88 5.35
CA SER A 80 6.87 2.10 4.86
C SER A 80 6.80 2.25 3.33
N GLN A 81 6.89 1.13 2.58
CA GLN A 81 6.70 1.15 1.13
C GLN A 81 5.27 1.57 0.77
N VAL A 82 4.28 1.03 1.48
CA VAL A 82 2.88 1.40 1.28
C VAL A 82 2.64 2.87 1.63
N ASN A 83 3.25 3.37 2.71
CA ASN A 83 3.21 4.80 3.06
C ASN A 83 3.74 5.68 1.91
N VAL A 84 4.87 5.32 1.31
CA VAL A 84 5.43 6.04 0.16
C VAL A 84 4.46 6.04 -1.02
N TRP A 85 3.80 4.92 -1.32
CA TRP A 85 2.81 4.84 -2.40
C TRP A 85 1.55 5.67 -2.13
N ILE A 86 1.07 5.71 -0.89
CA ILE A 86 -0.06 6.56 -0.51
C ILE A 86 0.35 8.04 -0.64
N ILE A 87 1.47 8.46 -0.04
CA ILE A 87 1.94 9.86 -0.08
C ILE A 87 2.17 10.32 -1.52
N SER A 88 2.85 9.48 -2.32
CA SER A 88 3.19 9.79 -3.71
C SER A 88 2.00 9.75 -4.66
N SER A 89 0.84 9.23 -4.26
CA SER A 89 -0.39 9.21 -5.06
C SER A 89 -1.44 10.21 -4.58
N VAL A 90 -1.12 11.05 -3.59
CA VAL A 90 -2.03 12.06 -3.01
C VAL A 90 -1.56 13.48 -3.35
N SER A 91 -2.51 14.39 -3.60
CA SER A 91 -2.21 15.80 -3.91
C SER A 91 -1.58 16.52 -2.71
N ALA A 92 -0.71 17.49 -2.96
CA ALA A 92 0.06 18.17 -1.91
C ALA A 92 -0.82 18.87 -0.86
N ASP A 93 -2.03 19.32 -1.22
CA ASP A 93 -3.00 19.92 -0.31
C ASP A 93 -3.63 18.90 0.66
N ILE A 94 -3.59 17.60 0.33
CA ILE A 94 -4.17 16.50 1.12
C ILE A 94 -3.10 15.79 1.96
N GLN A 95 -1.83 15.78 1.52
CA GLN A 95 -0.72 15.12 2.21
C GLN A 95 -0.60 15.46 3.72
N PRO A 96 -0.78 16.71 4.17
CA PRO A 96 -0.69 17.04 5.60
C PRO A 96 -1.66 16.23 6.49
N LEU A 97 -2.77 15.72 5.94
CA LEU A 97 -3.75 14.91 6.68
C LEU A 97 -3.23 13.51 7.03
N ILE A 98 -2.29 12.98 6.23
CA ILE A 98 -1.80 11.61 6.33
C ILE A 98 -0.37 11.53 6.87
N LEU A 99 0.46 12.56 6.70
CA LEU A 99 1.87 12.56 7.14
C LEU A 99 2.07 12.36 8.65
N ARG A 100 1.05 12.64 9.47
CA ARG A 100 1.08 12.45 10.93
C ARG A 100 0.64 11.05 11.38
N LYS A 101 0.33 10.15 10.45
CA LYS A 101 -0.15 8.80 10.73
C LYS A 101 1.01 7.82 10.78
N LEU A 102 0.91 6.86 11.69
CA LEU A 102 2.00 5.92 11.99
C LEU A 102 2.02 4.74 11.02
N THR A 103 0.87 4.39 10.45
CA THR A 103 0.70 3.20 9.62
C THR A 103 -0.01 3.53 8.31
N SER A 104 0.23 2.71 7.28
CA SER A 104 -0.47 2.86 6.02
C SER A 104 -1.97 2.63 6.15
N TYR A 105 -2.40 1.73 7.05
CA TYR A 105 -3.79 1.54 7.46
C TYR A 105 -4.43 2.83 7.96
N ASP A 106 -3.75 3.56 8.83
CA ASP A 106 -4.24 4.82 9.39
C ASP A 106 -4.37 5.90 8.30
N MET A 107 -3.37 6.00 7.41
CA MET A 107 -3.43 6.91 6.26
C MET A 107 -4.62 6.60 5.36
N TRP A 108 -4.77 5.32 5.01
CA TRP A 108 -5.86 4.82 4.17
C TRP A 108 -7.23 5.14 4.77
N THR A 109 -7.41 4.84 6.06
CA THR A 109 -8.67 5.07 6.79
C THR A 109 -9.06 6.55 6.84
N VAL A 110 -8.09 7.44 7.03
CA VAL A 110 -8.31 8.89 7.04
C VAL A 110 -8.80 9.37 5.67
N LEU A 111 -8.14 8.94 4.59
CA LEU A 111 -8.52 9.30 3.23
C LEU A 111 -9.92 8.76 2.87
N ALA A 112 -10.19 7.50 3.23
CA ALA A 112 -11.49 6.86 3.04
C ALA A 112 -12.62 7.60 3.76
N ARG A 113 -12.38 8.02 5.00
CA ARG A 113 -13.35 8.75 5.81
C ARG A 113 -13.66 10.14 5.23
N MET A 114 -12.63 10.85 4.79
CA MET A 114 -12.73 12.22 4.31
C MET A 114 -13.31 12.32 2.90
N TYR A 115 -12.86 11.45 1.99
CA TYR A 115 -13.18 11.57 0.56
C TYR A 115 -14.09 10.46 0.02
N GLY A 116 -14.18 9.31 0.70
CA GLY A 116 -15.01 8.18 0.27
C GLY A 116 -16.52 8.34 0.44
N ARG A 117 -16.98 9.37 1.18
CA ARG A 117 -18.40 9.55 1.52
C ARG A 117 -19.21 10.36 0.50
N LYS A 118 -18.58 11.01 -0.48
CA LYS A 118 -19.26 11.99 -1.35
C LYS A 118 -20.41 11.43 -2.21
N LYS A 119 -20.46 10.13 -2.52
CA LYS A 119 -21.57 9.55 -3.32
C LYS A 119 -22.82 9.16 -2.51
N ARG A 120 -22.76 8.93 -1.19
CA ARG A 120 -23.98 8.52 -0.45
C ARG A 120 -24.94 9.69 -0.26
N VAL A 121 -24.44 10.87 0.09
CA VAL A 121 -25.29 12.04 0.40
C VAL A 121 -25.99 12.57 -0.84
N LEU A 122 -25.29 12.70 -1.98
CA LEU A 122 -25.89 13.20 -3.22
C LEU A 122 -26.94 12.24 -3.79
N ARG A 123 -26.71 10.92 -3.71
CA ARG A 123 -27.67 9.92 -4.17
C ARG A 123 -28.92 9.89 -3.29
N THR A 124 -28.76 9.97 -1.96
CA THR A 124 -29.91 10.11 -1.05
C THR A 124 -30.65 11.43 -1.28
N TYR A 125 -29.95 12.55 -1.52
CA TYR A 125 -30.60 13.83 -1.80
C TYR A 125 -31.38 13.81 -3.12
N GLN A 126 -30.78 13.28 -4.19
CA GLN A 126 -31.48 13.14 -5.47
C GLN A 126 -32.69 12.22 -5.37
N ILE A 127 -32.54 11.05 -4.74
CA ILE A 127 -33.66 10.11 -4.53
C ILE A 127 -34.78 10.75 -3.69
N LYS A 128 -34.44 11.42 -2.58
CA LYS A 128 -35.43 12.13 -1.77
C LYS A 128 -36.15 13.19 -2.60
N ARG A 129 -35.41 14.01 -3.37
CA ARG A 129 -35.99 15.04 -4.23
C ARG A 129 -36.92 14.46 -5.30
N SER A 130 -36.52 13.35 -5.94
CA SER A 130 -37.36 12.62 -6.91
C SER A 130 -38.64 12.10 -6.27
N ILE A 131 -38.58 11.56 -5.05
CA ILE A 131 -39.76 11.09 -4.32
C ILE A 131 -40.71 12.26 -3.99
N TYR A 132 -40.18 13.41 -3.55
CA TYR A 132 -41.01 14.59 -3.27
C TYR A 132 -41.62 15.20 -4.53
N SER A 133 -40.95 15.14 -5.68
CA SER A 133 -41.49 15.61 -6.97
C SER A 133 -42.45 14.62 -7.64
N LEU A 134 -42.59 13.40 -7.10
CA LEU A 134 -43.46 12.34 -7.62
C LEU A 134 -44.70 12.11 -6.75
N LYS A 135 -44.91 12.91 -5.69
CA LYS A 135 -46.19 12.95 -4.99
C LYS A 135 -47.14 13.92 -5.74
N PRO A 136 -48.31 13.44 -6.21
CA PRO A 136 -49.34 14.31 -6.77
C PRO A 136 -49.93 15.26 -5.72
#